data_AF-A0A939CYT1-F1
#
_entry.id   AF-A0A939CYT1-F1
#
_cell.length_a   1.000
_cell.length_b   1.000
_cell.length_c   1.000
_cell.angle_alpha   90.00
_cell.angle_beta   90.00
_cell.angle_gamma   90.00
#
_symmetry.space_group_name_H-M   'P 1'
#
loop_
_entity.id
_entity.type
_entity.pdbx_description
1 polymer ?
#
loop_
_entity_poly.entity_id
_entity_poly.type
_entity_poly.pdbx_seq_one_letter_code
_entity_poly.pdbx_strand_id
1 'polypeptide(L)'
;MSPLQRTALGRASEVGLQGLTPGVFNQKLIAKEVSLWDELEEETGVKVPVFTLEQDKVANWAQMLSGKGSIWTSGYVFKLDATPVKKETGLFNLSHGDLSAEQRVQAFRVTASPMARKLAGLLASAPMISLPIVRLIQEIVLKESQQVHVAEVFLGGLLKPLSEINVDTNPDYVQYDFIEGVRKLLVDSVPSKYVLNVVDEVSKHVAKKLNWSLDKFAAVLRNPKKVEDSKIAEELGYFATVTAQVLRCLGGEYAKFANEIEVSRIVKRQQPLANY
;
A
#
# COMPACT_ATOMS: atom_id res chain seq x y z
N MET A 1 18.04 5.75 0.48
CA MET A 1 17.71 4.62 -0.42
C MET A 1 16.62 5.11 -1.36
N SER A 2 16.94 5.39 -2.62
CA SER A 2 15.99 5.98 -3.57
C SER A 2 14.95 4.95 -4.02
N PRO A 3 13.72 5.37 -4.40
CA PRO A 3 12.65 4.48 -4.87
C PRO A 3 13.05 3.60 -6.07
N LEU A 4 14.09 3.99 -6.81
CA LEU A 4 14.47 3.42 -8.10
C LEU A 4 15.36 2.17 -7.98
N GLN A 5 15.99 1.95 -6.82
CA GLN A 5 16.83 0.77 -6.51
C GLN A 5 16.06 -0.58 -6.49
N ARG A 6 14.73 -0.57 -6.65
CA ARG A 6 13.85 -1.74 -6.47
C ARG A 6 13.10 -2.17 -7.71
N THR A 7 13.38 -1.50 -8.83
CA THR A 7 13.02 -1.94 -10.18
C THR A 7 14.26 -2.53 -10.84
N ALA A 8 14.16 -3.00 -12.09
CA ALA A 8 15.35 -3.36 -12.87
C ALA A 8 16.37 -2.20 -12.98
N LEU A 9 15.94 -0.95 -12.73
CA LEU A 9 16.81 0.24 -12.66
C LEU A 9 17.79 0.21 -11.48
N GLY A 10 17.56 -0.61 -10.45
CA GLY A 10 18.51 -0.76 -9.33
C GLY A 10 19.81 -1.48 -9.69
N ARG A 11 19.87 -2.11 -10.88
CA ARG A 11 21.09 -2.67 -11.47
C ARG A 11 21.72 -1.74 -12.51
N ALA A 12 21.13 -0.57 -12.73
CA ALA A 12 21.55 0.41 -13.71
C ALA A 12 22.19 1.60 -13.01
N SER A 13 23.18 2.22 -13.66
CA SER A 13 23.85 3.41 -13.15
C SER A 13 22.98 4.64 -13.44
N GLU A 14 22.74 5.47 -12.43
CA GLU A 14 21.98 6.71 -12.57
C GLU A 14 22.81 7.77 -13.27
N VAL A 15 22.25 8.37 -14.32
CA VAL A 15 22.95 9.32 -15.19
C VAL A 15 22.07 10.49 -15.57
N GLY A 16 22.72 11.62 -15.87
CA GLY A 16 22.12 12.67 -16.68
C GLY A 16 22.23 12.28 -18.14
N LEU A 17 21.11 12.36 -18.86
CA LEU A 17 21.06 12.11 -20.30
C LEU A 17 20.86 13.40 -21.08
N GLN A 18 21.55 13.49 -22.21
CA GLN A 18 21.47 14.61 -23.13
C GLN A 18 21.40 14.15 -24.58
N GLY A 19 20.57 14.83 -25.38
CA GLY A 19 20.48 14.69 -26.82
C GLY A 19 20.96 15.97 -27.52
N LEU A 20 21.85 15.83 -28.50
CA LEU A 20 22.37 16.98 -29.28
C LEU A 20 21.65 17.19 -30.62
N THR A 21 20.90 16.20 -31.09
CA THR A 21 20.10 16.30 -32.31
C THR A 21 18.66 15.84 -32.08
N PRO A 22 17.70 16.32 -32.87
CA PRO A 22 16.32 15.86 -32.76
C PRO A 22 16.20 14.35 -33.06
N GLY A 23 15.48 13.63 -32.20
CA GLY A 23 15.16 12.20 -32.43
C GLY A 23 16.33 11.24 -32.26
N VAL A 24 17.36 11.61 -31.49
CA VAL A 24 18.50 10.73 -31.17
C VAL A 24 18.02 9.41 -30.59
N PHE A 25 18.52 8.30 -31.14
CA PHE A 25 18.31 6.98 -30.56
C PHE A 25 18.91 6.90 -29.16
N ASN A 26 18.22 6.23 -28.25
CA ASN A 26 18.66 6.04 -26.86
C ASN A 26 20.14 5.60 -26.72
N GLN A 27 20.63 4.69 -27.57
CA GLN A 27 22.04 4.25 -27.55
C GLN A 27 23.05 5.39 -27.78
N LYS A 28 22.66 6.41 -28.54
CA LYS A 28 23.47 7.56 -28.93
C LYS A 28 23.29 8.78 -28.02
N LEU A 29 22.48 8.68 -26.96
CA LEU A 29 22.42 9.74 -25.95
C LEU A 29 23.77 9.89 -25.27
N ILE A 30 24.10 11.13 -24.88
CA ILE A 30 25.26 11.42 -24.04
C ILE A 30 24.83 11.15 -22.60
N ALA A 31 25.60 10.33 -21.89
CA ALA A 31 25.38 10.05 -20.49
C ALA A 31 26.47 10.73 -19.67
N LYS A 32 26.12 11.29 -18.53
CA LYS A 32 27.06 11.84 -17.56
C LYS A 32 26.72 11.33 -16.17
N GLU A 33 27.73 10.88 -15.44
CA GLU A 33 27.58 10.45 -14.04
C GLU A 33 26.95 11.55 -13.20
N VAL A 34 25.96 11.16 -12.39
CA VAL A 34 25.36 12.02 -11.37
C VAL A 34 26.02 11.79 -10.00
N SER A 35 26.77 10.70 -9.84
CA SER A 35 27.40 10.26 -8.59
C SER A 35 28.88 9.95 -8.78
N LEU A 36 29.72 10.38 -7.83
CA LEU A 36 31.19 10.20 -7.80
C LEU A 36 31.68 8.75 -7.62
N TRP A 37 30.76 7.79 -7.49
CA TRP A 37 31.06 6.43 -7.04
C TRP A 37 30.80 5.34 -8.09
N ASP A 38 30.31 5.71 -9.28
CA ASP A 38 29.92 4.77 -10.33
C ASP A 38 30.76 5.01 -11.58
N GLU A 39 31.77 4.17 -11.88
CA GLU A 39 32.50 4.25 -13.16
C GLU A 39 31.58 3.86 -14.34
N LEU A 40 31.27 4.81 -15.24
CA LEU A 40 30.52 4.54 -16.47
C LEU A 40 31.43 3.97 -17.57
N GLU A 41 31.09 2.79 -18.06
CA GLU A 41 31.47 2.37 -19.41
C GLU A 41 30.48 3.01 -20.41
N GLU A 42 30.84 4.18 -20.96
CA GLU A 42 29.95 5.03 -21.77
C GLU A 42 29.46 4.39 -23.09
N GLU A 43 30.17 3.38 -23.59
CA GLU A 43 30.01 2.87 -24.96
C GLU A 43 29.10 1.64 -25.12
N THR A 44 28.84 0.85 -24.08
CA THR A 44 28.24 -0.50 -24.21
C THR A 44 26.86 -0.67 -23.56
N GLY A 45 26.28 0.41 -23.01
CA GLY A 45 24.99 0.35 -22.30
C GLY A 45 23.80 0.98 -23.03
N VAL A 46 22.59 0.46 -22.76
CA VAL A 46 21.33 1.09 -23.22
C VAL A 46 20.93 2.19 -22.25
N LYS A 47 20.82 3.42 -22.76
CA LYS A 47 20.47 4.62 -21.97
C LYS A 47 18.95 4.84 -22.04
N VAL A 48 18.29 4.97 -20.89
CA VAL A 48 16.83 5.11 -20.81
C VAL A 48 16.48 6.33 -19.96
N PRO A 49 15.84 7.36 -20.53
CA PRO A 49 15.29 8.48 -19.77
C PRO A 49 14.17 8.01 -18.84
N VAL A 50 14.19 8.44 -17.57
CA VAL A 50 13.16 8.12 -16.58
C VAL A 50 12.81 9.40 -15.83
N PHE A 51 11.53 9.78 -15.87
CA PHE A 51 11.03 11.02 -15.30
C PHE A 51 9.59 10.85 -14.81
N THR A 52 9.16 11.70 -13.87
CA THR A 52 7.77 11.76 -13.40
C THR A 52 6.89 12.53 -14.38
N LEU A 53 5.58 12.34 -14.32
CA LEU A 53 4.61 13.01 -15.21
C LEU A 53 4.30 14.46 -14.79
N GLU A 54 5.24 15.14 -14.13
CA GLU A 54 5.15 16.56 -13.81
C GLU A 54 5.48 17.40 -15.05
N GLN A 55 4.79 18.53 -15.23
CA GLN A 55 4.86 19.34 -16.44
C GLN A 55 6.30 19.78 -16.80
N ASP A 56 7.11 20.17 -15.82
CA ASP A 56 8.51 20.57 -16.00
C ASP A 56 9.39 19.39 -16.44
N LYS A 57 9.14 18.18 -15.90
CA LYS A 57 9.90 16.97 -16.24
C LYS A 57 9.61 16.48 -17.64
N VAL A 58 8.33 16.46 -18.02
CA VAL A 58 7.93 16.13 -19.41
C VAL A 58 8.49 17.16 -20.40
N ALA A 59 8.45 18.45 -20.04
CA ALA A 59 9.01 19.51 -20.88
C ALA A 59 10.53 19.36 -21.06
N ASN A 60 11.27 19.04 -20.00
CA ASN A 60 12.72 18.82 -20.07
C ASN A 60 13.07 17.61 -20.94
N TRP A 61 12.33 16.50 -20.80
CA TRP A 61 12.50 15.34 -21.67
C TRP A 61 12.21 15.67 -23.13
N ALA A 62 11.11 16.38 -23.42
CA ALA A 62 10.75 16.77 -24.78
C ALA A 62 11.81 17.71 -25.42
N GLN A 63 12.35 18.66 -24.64
CA GLN A 63 13.42 19.55 -25.09
C GLN A 63 14.74 18.81 -25.35
N MET A 64 15.08 17.84 -24.50
CA MET A 64 16.23 16.96 -24.74
C MET A 64 16.02 16.14 -26.02
N LEU A 65 14.83 15.56 -26.23
CA LEU A 65 14.50 14.79 -27.43
C LEU A 65 14.53 15.64 -28.71
N SER A 66 14.20 16.93 -28.61
CA SER A 66 14.32 17.89 -29.72
C SER A 66 15.75 18.38 -29.97
N GLY A 67 16.76 17.85 -29.28
CA GLY A 67 18.17 18.18 -29.49
C GLY A 67 18.62 19.49 -28.82
N LYS A 68 17.90 19.98 -27.80
CA LYS A 68 18.32 21.17 -27.06
C LYS A 68 19.47 20.80 -26.11
N GLY A 69 20.70 20.85 -26.62
CA GLY A 69 21.93 20.39 -25.95
C GLY A 69 22.36 21.12 -24.67
N SER A 70 21.52 21.97 -24.09
CA SER A 70 21.72 22.50 -22.72
C SER A 70 20.88 21.78 -21.67
N ILE A 71 19.93 20.94 -22.09
CA ILE A 71 19.01 20.23 -21.21
C ILE A 71 19.55 18.85 -20.87
N TRP A 72 19.48 18.53 -19.58
CA TRP A 72 19.77 17.21 -19.03
C TRP A 72 18.49 16.63 -18.43
N THR A 73 18.25 15.35 -18.66
CA THR A 73 17.13 14.59 -18.08
C THR A 73 17.67 13.41 -17.28
N SER A 74 17.06 13.13 -16.13
CA SER A 74 17.41 11.94 -15.34
C SER A 74 17.15 10.66 -16.14
N GLY A 75 18.06 9.70 -16.01
CA GLY A 75 17.93 8.42 -16.67
C GLY A 75 18.89 7.40 -16.10
N TYR A 76 18.92 6.25 -16.76
CA TYR A 76 19.68 5.09 -16.33
C TYR A 76 20.43 4.47 -17.50
N VAL A 77 21.65 3.98 -17.24
CA VAL A 77 22.42 3.15 -18.19
C VAL A 77 22.36 1.70 -17.75
N PHE A 78 21.84 0.85 -18.63
CA PHE A 78 21.79 -0.60 -18.43
C PHE A 78 22.97 -1.26 -19.14
N LYS A 79 23.81 -1.98 -18.40
CA LYS A 79 24.84 -2.85 -18.98
C LYS A 79 24.17 -4.03 -19.67
N LEU A 80 24.50 -4.27 -20.93
CA LEU A 80 23.96 -5.37 -21.71
C LEU A 80 24.83 -6.62 -21.50
N ASP A 81 24.78 -7.23 -20.31
CA ASP A 81 25.45 -8.50 -20.09
C ASP A 81 24.68 -9.61 -20.79
N ALA A 82 25.32 -10.29 -21.75
CA ALA A 82 24.77 -11.45 -22.47
C ALA A 82 24.69 -12.73 -21.59
N THR A 83 24.66 -12.59 -20.27
CA THR A 83 24.41 -13.73 -19.39
C THR A 83 22.91 -14.01 -19.38
N PRO A 84 22.46 -15.24 -19.69
CA PRO A 84 21.05 -15.56 -19.60
C PRO A 84 20.64 -15.38 -18.14
N VAL A 85 19.83 -14.35 -17.88
CA VAL A 85 19.24 -14.13 -16.57
C VAL A 85 18.52 -15.43 -16.23
N LYS A 86 19.10 -16.19 -15.29
CA LYS A 86 18.42 -17.33 -14.67
C LYS A 86 17.12 -16.74 -14.13
N LYS A 87 16.03 -17.05 -14.81
CA LYS A 87 14.73 -16.43 -14.63
C LYS A 87 14.23 -16.78 -13.23
N GLU A 88 14.65 -16.03 -12.21
CA GLU A 88 13.90 -15.85 -10.97
C GLU A 88 12.66 -14.98 -11.27
N THR A 89 11.93 -15.33 -12.33
CA THR A 89 10.68 -14.70 -12.76
C THR A 89 9.47 -15.25 -12.03
N GLY A 90 9.65 -16.17 -11.07
CA GLY A 90 8.56 -16.77 -10.33
C GLY A 90 7.71 -15.74 -9.57
N LEU A 91 8.30 -14.66 -9.06
CA LEU A 91 7.57 -13.65 -8.28
C LEU A 91 6.97 -12.51 -9.12
N PHE A 92 7.49 -12.24 -10.32
CA PHE A 92 7.11 -11.08 -11.13
C PHE A 92 6.22 -11.42 -12.34
N ASN A 93 6.09 -12.70 -12.71
CA ASN A 93 5.21 -13.17 -13.80
C ASN A 93 3.95 -13.92 -13.32
N LEU A 94 3.73 -14.03 -12.01
CA LEU A 94 2.45 -14.54 -11.52
C LEU A 94 1.40 -13.44 -11.70
N SER A 95 0.30 -13.77 -12.36
CA SER A 95 -0.93 -12.99 -12.21
C SER A 95 -1.16 -12.82 -10.71
N HIS A 96 -1.49 -11.61 -10.27
CA HIS A 96 -1.76 -11.41 -8.85
C HIS A 96 -2.80 -12.40 -8.32
N GLY A 97 -3.66 -13.00 -9.15
CA GLY A 97 -4.59 -14.06 -8.75
C GLY A 97 -3.95 -15.34 -8.16
N ASP A 98 -2.72 -15.68 -8.53
CA ASP A 98 -2.10 -16.98 -8.21
C ASP A 98 -1.12 -16.94 -7.02
N LEU A 99 -0.86 -15.75 -6.47
CA LEU A 99 0.10 -15.57 -5.37
C LEU A 99 -0.53 -15.91 -4.02
N SER A 100 0.17 -16.73 -3.23
CA SER A 100 -0.14 -16.93 -1.81
C SER A 100 0.01 -15.62 -1.01
N ALA A 101 -0.60 -15.57 0.18
CA ALA A 101 -0.48 -14.41 1.06
C ALA A 101 0.98 -14.07 1.40
N GLU A 102 1.80 -15.09 1.68
CA GLU A 102 3.23 -14.96 1.99
C GLU A 102 4.00 -14.43 0.79
N GLN A 103 3.71 -14.94 -0.42
CA GLN A 103 4.37 -14.48 -1.64
C GLN A 103 4.02 -13.01 -1.94
N ARG A 104 2.77 -12.58 -1.71
CA ARG A 104 2.36 -11.17 -1.86
C ARG A 104 3.09 -10.26 -0.88
N VAL A 105 3.09 -10.64 0.40
CA VAL A 105 3.78 -9.86 1.45
C VAL A 105 5.27 -9.79 1.16
N GLN A 106 5.88 -10.88 0.71
CA GLN A 106 7.30 -10.91 0.38
C GLN A 106 7.60 -10.06 -0.86
N ALA A 107 6.82 -10.18 -1.94
CA ALA A 107 6.96 -9.34 -3.13
C ALA A 107 6.85 -7.86 -2.76
N PHE A 108 5.83 -7.49 -1.99
CA PHE A 108 5.64 -6.13 -1.49
C PHE A 108 6.81 -5.67 -0.62
N ARG A 109 7.35 -6.52 0.26
CA ARG A 109 8.50 -6.15 1.11
C ARG A 109 9.76 -5.84 0.31
N VAL A 110 9.96 -6.52 -0.81
CA VAL A 110 11.10 -6.33 -1.71
C VAL A 110 10.95 -5.03 -2.51
N THR A 111 9.74 -4.71 -2.97
CA THR A 111 9.51 -3.57 -3.88
C THR A 111 9.13 -2.28 -3.15
N ALA A 112 8.30 -2.35 -2.11
CA ALA A 112 7.69 -1.18 -1.49
C ALA A 112 8.63 -0.46 -0.51
N SER A 113 8.66 0.87 -0.61
CA SER A 113 9.45 1.79 0.21
C SER A 113 9.34 1.47 1.71
N PRO A 114 10.37 1.81 2.53
CA PRO A 114 10.26 1.65 3.98
C PRO A 114 9.02 2.34 4.57
N MET A 115 8.60 3.48 4.01
CA MET A 115 7.41 4.20 4.44
C MET A 115 6.11 3.47 4.06
N ALA A 116 6.00 2.95 2.84
CA ALA A 116 4.84 2.14 2.43
C ALA A 116 4.74 0.84 3.24
N ARG A 117 5.86 0.21 3.61
CA ARG A 117 5.86 -0.96 4.49
C ARG A 117 5.33 -0.64 5.89
N LYS A 118 5.73 0.50 6.46
CA LYS A 118 5.16 0.99 7.74
C LYS A 118 3.66 1.25 7.60
N LEU A 119 3.24 1.95 6.54
CA LEU A 119 1.84 2.25 6.26
C LEU A 119 1.00 0.97 6.12
N ALA A 120 1.49 -0.04 5.39
CA ALA A 120 0.81 -1.32 5.23
C ALA A 120 0.60 -2.04 6.56
N GLY A 121 1.61 -2.06 7.45
CA GLY A 121 1.48 -2.62 8.80
C GLY A 121 0.44 -1.89 9.65
N LEU A 122 0.44 -0.55 9.62
CA LEU A 122 -0.56 0.24 10.34
C LEU A 122 -1.97 0.03 9.77
N LEU A 123 -2.13 -0.03 8.45
CA LEU A 123 -3.41 -0.34 7.82
C LEU A 123 -3.89 -1.76 8.13
N ALA A 124 -2.98 -2.73 8.24
CA ALA A 124 -3.32 -4.09 8.68
C ALA A 124 -3.87 -4.12 10.11
N SER A 125 -3.47 -3.16 10.94
CA SER A 125 -3.98 -2.96 12.30
C SER A 125 -5.33 -2.23 12.34
N ALA A 126 -5.75 -1.58 11.25
CA ALA A 126 -7.00 -0.83 11.19
C ALA A 126 -8.20 -1.78 10.98
N PRO A 127 -9.26 -1.70 11.81
CA PRO A 127 -10.45 -2.55 11.65
C PRO A 127 -11.29 -2.27 10.40
N MET A 128 -11.03 -1.17 9.71
CA MET A 128 -11.58 -0.84 8.39
C MET A 128 -10.55 -0.04 7.59
N ILE A 129 -10.61 -0.15 6.26
CA ILE A 129 -9.66 0.52 5.36
C ILE A 129 -10.43 1.35 4.34
N SER A 130 -10.15 2.65 4.32
CA SER A 130 -10.64 3.61 3.34
C SER A 130 -9.65 4.78 3.27
N LEU A 131 -9.74 5.63 2.24
CA LEU A 131 -8.85 6.79 2.13
C LEU A 131 -8.92 7.75 3.34
N PRO A 132 -10.10 8.03 3.94
CA PRO A 132 -10.17 8.77 5.21
C PRO A 132 -9.36 8.14 6.35
N ILE A 133 -9.36 6.81 6.45
CA ILE A 133 -8.58 6.10 7.48
C ILE A 133 -7.08 6.12 7.16
N VAL A 134 -6.68 6.06 5.88
CA VAL A 134 -5.29 6.26 5.48
C VAL A 134 -4.79 7.63 5.93
N ARG A 135 -5.57 8.70 5.65
CA ARG A 135 -5.24 10.06 6.06
C ARG A 135 -5.16 10.21 7.58
N LEU A 136 -6.11 9.61 8.31
CA LEU A 136 -6.05 9.53 9.78
C LEU A 136 -4.73 8.92 10.25
N ILE A 137 -4.34 7.76 9.72
CA ILE A 137 -3.09 7.07 10.08
C ILE A 137 -1.84 7.92 9.77
N GLN A 138 -1.85 8.63 8.64
CA GLN A 138 -0.77 9.56 8.28
C GLN A 138 -0.67 10.70 9.30
N GLU A 139 -1.79 11.28 9.73
CA GLU A 139 -1.81 12.37 10.72
C GLU A 139 -1.30 11.92 12.11
N ILE A 140 -1.64 10.70 12.55
CA ILE A 140 -1.29 10.21 13.89
C ILE A 140 0.15 9.68 13.99
N VAL A 141 0.63 8.94 12.98
CA VAL A 141 1.85 8.12 13.11
C VAL A 141 2.85 8.35 11.97
N LEU A 142 2.39 8.69 10.76
CA LEU A 142 3.25 8.79 9.57
C LEU A 142 3.12 10.13 8.85
N LYS A 143 3.38 11.24 9.55
CA LYS A 143 3.21 12.61 9.01
C LYS A 143 4.08 12.90 7.78
N GLU A 144 5.20 12.21 7.64
CA GLU A 144 6.11 12.32 6.50
C GLU A 144 5.66 11.48 5.28
N SER A 145 4.59 10.70 5.42
CA SER A 145 4.11 9.84 4.33
C SER A 145 3.42 10.66 3.25
N GLN A 146 3.92 10.54 2.03
CA GLN A 146 3.37 11.14 0.81
C GLN A 146 2.41 10.19 0.06
N GLN A 147 1.69 10.76 -0.92
CA GLN A 147 0.74 10.03 -1.77
C GLN A 147 1.39 8.84 -2.51
N VAL A 148 2.67 8.94 -2.88
CA VAL A 148 3.41 7.83 -3.50
C VAL A 148 3.42 6.57 -2.63
N HIS A 149 3.56 6.70 -1.31
CA HIS A 149 3.55 5.55 -0.41
C HIS A 149 2.15 4.94 -0.26
N VAL A 150 1.10 5.76 -0.35
CA VAL A 150 -0.28 5.27 -0.41
C VAL A 150 -0.49 4.47 -1.69
N ALA A 151 -0.06 5.01 -2.83
CA ALA A 151 -0.14 4.31 -4.11
C ALA A 151 0.62 2.97 -4.08
N GLU A 152 1.83 2.93 -3.50
CA GLU A 152 2.59 1.69 -3.34
C GLU A 152 1.81 0.61 -2.58
N VAL A 153 1.09 0.96 -1.50
CA VAL A 153 0.27 -0.01 -0.75
C VAL A 153 -0.93 -0.48 -1.57
N PHE A 154 -1.65 0.44 -2.20
CA PHE A 154 -2.89 0.13 -2.93
C PHE A 154 -2.63 -0.62 -4.24
N LEU A 155 -1.51 -0.35 -4.89
CA LEU A 155 -1.09 -1.01 -6.13
C LEU A 155 -0.18 -2.22 -5.88
N GLY A 156 0.27 -2.42 -4.64
CA GLY A 156 1.20 -3.49 -4.25
C GLY A 156 0.57 -4.89 -4.16
N GLY A 157 -0.67 -5.07 -4.61
CA GLY A 157 -1.33 -6.38 -4.64
C GLY A 157 -1.77 -6.94 -3.30
N LEU A 158 -1.83 -6.09 -2.26
CA LEU A 158 -2.21 -6.45 -0.90
C LEU A 158 -3.71 -6.29 -0.61
N LEU A 159 -4.37 -5.36 -1.29
CA LEU A 159 -5.74 -4.92 -1.02
C LEU A 159 -6.68 -5.27 -2.16
N LYS A 160 -7.96 -5.47 -1.84
CA LYS A 160 -9.08 -5.57 -2.77
C LYS A 160 -10.23 -4.67 -2.30
N PRO A 161 -10.97 -4.04 -3.21
CA PRO A 161 -12.19 -3.34 -2.83
C PRO A 161 -13.28 -4.34 -2.39
N LEU A 162 -14.12 -3.93 -1.45
CA LEU A 162 -15.25 -4.73 -0.95
C LEU A 162 -16.53 -4.55 -1.79
N SER A 163 -16.58 -3.52 -2.62
CA SER A 163 -17.68 -3.25 -3.54
C SER A 163 -17.14 -2.97 -4.94
N GLU A 164 -17.99 -3.10 -5.95
CA GLU A 164 -17.64 -2.63 -7.29
C GLU A 164 -17.38 -1.12 -7.27
N ILE A 165 -16.43 -0.69 -8.10
CA ILE A 165 -16.06 0.72 -8.27
C ILE A 165 -16.46 1.13 -9.68
N ASN A 166 -17.29 2.16 -9.79
CA ASN A 166 -17.65 2.79 -11.06
C ASN A 166 -17.18 4.25 -11.10
N VAL A 167 -17.37 4.93 -12.23
CA VAL A 167 -16.90 6.30 -12.46
C VAL A 167 -17.53 7.31 -11.50
N ASP A 168 -18.75 7.04 -11.04
CA ASP A 168 -19.50 7.91 -10.11
C ASP A 168 -19.22 7.57 -8.63
N THR A 169 -18.40 6.55 -8.35
CA THR A 169 -18.10 6.12 -6.99
C THR A 169 -17.15 7.10 -6.34
N ASN A 170 -17.59 7.73 -5.24
CA ASN A 170 -16.71 8.57 -4.44
C ASN A 170 -15.57 7.72 -3.83
N PRO A 171 -14.29 8.02 -4.12
CA PRO A 171 -13.15 7.27 -3.61
C PRO A 171 -13.08 7.17 -2.08
N ASP A 172 -13.61 8.18 -1.37
CA ASP A 172 -13.62 8.21 0.10
C ASP A 172 -14.62 7.23 0.72
N TYR A 173 -15.58 6.72 -0.06
CA TYR A 173 -16.56 5.72 0.37
C TYR A 173 -16.19 4.30 -0.01
N VAL A 174 -15.14 4.11 -0.81
CA VAL A 174 -14.65 2.77 -1.15
C VAL A 174 -13.98 2.16 0.07
N GLN A 175 -14.49 1.00 0.48
CA GLN A 175 -13.88 0.19 1.52
C GLN A 175 -13.00 -0.90 0.89
N TYR A 176 -11.88 -1.15 1.54
CA TYR A 176 -10.92 -2.16 1.11
C TYR A 176 -10.74 -3.19 2.21
N ASP A 177 -10.35 -4.39 1.79
CA ASP A 177 -9.79 -5.38 2.70
C ASP A 177 -8.49 -5.95 2.13
N PHE A 178 -7.70 -6.54 3.00
CA PHE A 178 -6.55 -7.31 2.57
C PHE A 178 -7.00 -8.57 1.83
N ILE A 179 -6.18 -9.01 0.88
CA ILE A 179 -6.27 -10.37 0.39
C ILE A 179 -6.13 -11.32 1.58
N GLU A 180 -6.86 -12.43 1.54
CA GLU A 180 -6.91 -13.41 2.63
C GLU A 180 -5.50 -13.82 3.09
N GLY A 181 -5.29 -13.87 4.41
CA GLY A 181 -4.00 -14.19 5.04
C GLY A 181 -2.99 -13.03 5.13
N VAL A 182 -3.06 -12.03 4.24
CA VAL A 182 -2.07 -10.93 4.20
C VAL A 182 -2.09 -10.07 5.46
N ARG A 183 -3.29 -9.75 5.98
CA ARG A 183 -3.45 -8.92 7.18
C ARG A 183 -2.65 -9.48 8.36
N LYS A 184 -2.79 -10.78 8.64
CA LYS A 184 -2.12 -11.46 9.76
C LYS A 184 -0.60 -11.31 9.67
N LEU A 185 -0.03 -11.63 8.50
CA LEU A 185 1.41 -11.54 8.24
C LEU A 185 1.98 -10.12 8.41
N LEU A 186 1.17 -9.10 8.11
CA LEU A 186 1.57 -7.71 8.30
C LEU A 186 1.46 -7.28 9.75
N VAL A 187 0.35 -7.60 10.44
CA VAL A 187 0.15 -7.27 11.87
C VAL A 187 1.21 -7.89 12.75
N ASP A 188 1.63 -9.14 12.48
CA ASP A 188 2.68 -9.84 13.24
C ASP A 188 4.04 -9.11 13.23
N SER A 189 4.25 -8.18 12.29
CA SER A 189 5.46 -7.36 12.19
C SER A 189 5.35 -5.97 12.83
N VAL A 190 4.20 -5.64 13.41
CA VAL A 190 3.90 -4.33 14.01
C VAL A 190 4.00 -4.43 15.53
N PRO A 191 4.75 -3.53 16.20
CA PRO A 191 4.77 -3.52 17.66
C PRO A 191 3.37 -3.27 18.25
N SER A 192 2.98 -4.03 19.27
CA SER A 192 1.62 -4.04 19.84
C SER A 192 1.09 -2.66 20.21
N LYS A 193 1.96 -1.75 20.68
CA LYS A 193 1.61 -0.36 20.99
C LYS A 193 0.99 0.37 19.78
N TYR A 194 1.56 0.18 18.59
CA TYR A 194 1.03 0.80 17.37
C TYR A 194 -0.28 0.15 16.92
N VAL A 195 -0.40 -1.17 17.06
CA VAL A 195 -1.64 -1.89 16.76
C VAL A 195 -2.80 -1.34 17.60
N LEU A 196 -2.61 -1.27 18.92
CA LEU A 196 -3.61 -0.76 19.86
C LEU A 196 -3.95 0.71 19.60
N ASN A 197 -2.94 1.54 19.33
CA ASN A 197 -3.15 2.96 19.01
C ASN A 197 -3.98 3.14 17.73
N VAL A 198 -3.71 2.36 16.68
CA VAL A 198 -4.50 2.43 15.44
C VAL A 198 -5.94 1.98 15.69
N VAL A 199 -6.16 0.87 16.41
CA VAL A 199 -7.51 0.40 16.73
C VAL A 199 -8.30 1.45 17.51
N ASP A 200 -7.67 2.10 18.49
CA ASP A 200 -8.28 3.15 19.31
C ASP A 200 -8.63 4.40 18.48
N GLU A 201 -7.68 4.93 17.71
CA GLU A 201 -7.89 6.13 16.88
C GLU A 201 -8.94 5.92 15.79
N VAL A 202 -8.94 4.75 15.14
CA VAL A 202 -9.97 4.40 14.16
C VAL A 202 -11.33 4.24 14.83
N SER A 203 -11.40 3.64 16.02
CA SER A 203 -12.67 3.54 16.78
C SER A 203 -13.23 4.90 17.15
N LYS A 204 -12.39 5.84 17.61
CA LYS A 204 -12.77 7.24 17.87
C LYS A 204 -13.28 7.94 16.62
N HIS A 205 -12.59 7.76 15.50
CA HIS A 205 -12.96 8.37 14.23
C HIS A 205 -14.35 7.90 13.76
N VAL A 206 -14.62 6.59 13.84
CA VAL A 206 -15.91 6.00 13.42
C VAL A 206 -17.03 6.43 14.37
N ALA A 207 -16.80 6.38 15.69
CA ALA A 207 -17.78 6.85 16.67
C ALA A 207 -18.16 8.32 16.44
N LYS A 208 -17.17 9.17 16.17
CA LYS A 208 -17.38 10.59 15.83
C LYS A 208 -18.17 10.76 14.54
N LYS A 209 -17.86 9.99 13.48
CA LYS A 209 -18.60 10.02 12.21
C LYS A 209 -20.08 9.66 12.38
N LEU A 210 -20.39 8.77 13.32
CA LEU A 210 -21.76 8.37 13.66
C LEU A 210 -22.44 9.30 14.68
N ASN A 211 -21.77 10.35 15.15
CA ASN A 211 -22.21 11.20 16.26
C ASN A 211 -22.56 10.40 17.54
N TRP A 212 -21.78 9.36 17.83
CA TRP A 212 -21.96 8.52 19.03
C TRP A 212 -20.84 8.73 20.04
N SER A 213 -21.15 8.50 21.33
CA SER A 213 -20.12 8.37 22.35
C SER A 213 -19.36 7.05 22.18
N LEU A 214 -18.13 6.99 22.70
CA LEU A 214 -17.33 5.77 22.70
C LEU A 214 -18.02 4.63 23.46
N ASP A 215 -18.74 4.93 24.55
CA ASP A 215 -19.49 3.92 25.30
C ASP A 215 -20.62 3.31 24.48
N LYS A 216 -21.36 4.15 23.75
CA LYS A 216 -22.41 3.68 22.83
C LYS A 216 -21.79 2.85 21.71
N PHE A 217 -20.69 3.31 21.12
CA PHE A 217 -19.99 2.59 20.07
C PHE A 217 -19.50 1.22 20.54
N ALA A 218 -18.84 1.15 21.70
CA ALA A 218 -18.39 -0.10 22.30
C ALA A 218 -19.55 -1.05 22.64
N ALA A 219 -20.69 -0.52 23.11
CA ALA A 219 -21.89 -1.31 23.36
C ALA A 219 -22.48 -1.90 22.07
N VAL A 220 -22.46 -1.15 20.98
CA VAL A 220 -22.92 -1.61 19.65
C VAL A 220 -21.93 -2.60 19.03
N LEU A 221 -20.62 -2.43 19.16
CA LEU A 221 -19.65 -3.42 18.68
C LEU A 221 -19.84 -4.79 19.36
N ARG A 222 -20.20 -4.80 20.65
CA ARG A 222 -20.56 -6.04 21.37
C ARG A 222 -21.91 -6.61 20.93
N ASN A 223 -22.80 -5.79 20.37
CA ASN A 223 -24.12 -6.23 19.89
C ASN A 223 -24.63 -5.36 18.72
N PRO A 224 -24.18 -5.64 17.48
CA PRO A 224 -24.51 -4.81 16.32
C PRO A 224 -26.01 -4.78 15.96
N LYS A 225 -26.76 -5.81 16.38
CA LYS A 225 -28.22 -5.93 16.15
C LYS A 225 -29.06 -4.89 16.93
N LYS A 226 -28.46 -4.10 17.82
CA LYS A 226 -29.13 -2.99 18.51
C LYS A 226 -29.31 -1.74 17.65
N VAL A 227 -28.73 -1.73 16.45
CA VAL A 227 -28.86 -0.62 15.49
C VAL A 227 -30.00 -0.96 14.52
N GLU A 228 -30.97 -0.04 14.39
CA GLU A 228 -32.11 -0.20 13.47
C GLU A 228 -31.67 -0.15 12.00
N ASP A 229 -30.66 0.67 11.70
CA ASP A 229 -30.07 0.76 10.38
C ASP A 229 -29.24 -0.50 10.07
N SER A 230 -29.77 -1.33 9.17
CA SER A 230 -29.16 -2.59 8.75
C SER A 230 -27.78 -2.42 8.11
N LYS A 231 -27.54 -1.31 7.41
CA LYS A 231 -26.25 -1.06 6.74
C LYS A 231 -25.18 -0.70 7.76
N ILE A 232 -25.52 0.16 8.72
CA ILE A 232 -24.64 0.48 9.85
C ILE A 232 -24.36 -0.78 10.69
N ALA A 233 -25.37 -1.62 10.91
CA ALA A 233 -25.20 -2.88 11.64
C ALA A 233 -24.23 -3.85 10.92
N GLU A 234 -24.28 -3.91 9.59
CA GLU A 234 -23.37 -4.73 8.77
C GLU A 234 -21.94 -4.19 8.82
N GLU A 235 -21.74 -2.89 8.59
CA GLU A 235 -20.43 -2.23 8.65
C GLU A 235 -19.77 -2.38 10.02
N LEU A 236 -20.53 -2.18 11.10
CA LEU A 236 -20.03 -2.36 12.47
C LEU A 236 -19.80 -3.83 12.82
N GLY A 237 -20.58 -4.74 12.23
CA GLY A 237 -20.33 -6.17 12.31
C GLY A 237 -19.00 -6.56 11.67
N TYR A 238 -18.71 -6.03 10.49
CA TYR A 238 -17.43 -6.24 9.82
C TYR A 238 -16.27 -5.66 10.64
N PHE A 239 -16.42 -4.42 11.10
CA PHE A 239 -15.45 -3.76 11.99
C PHE A 239 -15.12 -4.60 13.22
N ALA A 240 -16.13 -5.14 13.91
CA ALA A 240 -15.94 -5.98 15.08
C ALA A 240 -15.17 -7.27 14.76
N THR A 241 -15.46 -7.92 13.62
CA THR A 241 -14.73 -9.11 13.16
C THR A 241 -13.26 -8.81 12.94
N VAL A 242 -12.94 -7.74 12.20
CA VAL A 242 -11.55 -7.38 11.92
C VAL A 242 -10.84 -6.96 13.22
N THR A 243 -11.52 -6.26 14.12
CA THR A 243 -10.98 -5.90 15.44
C THR A 243 -10.57 -7.15 16.23
N ALA A 244 -11.44 -8.17 16.28
CA ALA A 244 -11.12 -9.44 16.94
C ALA A 244 -9.93 -10.15 16.27
N GLN A 245 -9.85 -10.17 14.94
CA GLN A 245 -8.70 -10.75 14.21
C GLN A 245 -7.39 -10.05 14.55
N VAL A 246 -7.38 -8.71 14.56
CA VAL A 246 -6.18 -7.91 14.88
C VAL A 246 -5.74 -8.13 16.33
N LEU A 247 -6.68 -8.08 17.28
CA LEU A 247 -6.38 -8.28 18.71
C LEU A 247 -5.91 -9.70 19.02
N ARG A 248 -6.39 -10.71 18.29
CA ARG A 248 -5.93 -12.09 18.42
C ARG A 248 -4.45 -12.24 18.07
N CYS A 249 -3.93 -11.47 17.13
CA CYS A 249 -2.50 -11.49 16.77
C CYS A 249 -1.60 -10.98 17.91
N LEU A 250 -2.13 -10.16 18.83
CA LEU A 250 -1.38 -9.68 19.99
C LEU A 250 -1.25 -10.74 21.11
N GLY A 251 -2.06 -11.81 21.05
CA GLY A 251 -2.04 -12.89 22.03
C GLY A 251 -2.50 -12.48 23.44
N GLY A 252 -2.28 -13.36 24.41
CA GLY A 252 -2.56 -13.10 25.83
C GLY A 252 -4.02 -12.70 26.11
N GLU A 253 -4.19 -11.60 26.84
CA GLU A 253 -5.51 -11.08 27.23
C GLU A 253 -6.30 -10.53 26.03
N TYR A 254 -5.62 -10.01 25.01
CA TYR A 254 -6.25 -9.52 23.79
C TYR A 254 -6.93 -10.62 22.98
N ALA A 255 -6.33 -11.82 22.96
CA ALA A 255 -6.95 -12.99 22.33
C ALA A 255 -8.21 -13.47 23.09
N LYS A 256 -8.23 -13.37 24.43
CA LYS A 256 -9.43 -13.66 25.23
C LYS A 256 -10.55 -12.66 24.90
N PHE A 257 -10.23 -11.37 24.89
CA PHE A 257 -11.18 -10.32 24.55
C PHE A 257 -11.71 -10.44 23.12
N ALA A 258 -10.85 -10.79 22.14
CA ALA A 258 -11.27 -11.08 20.77
C ALA A 258 -12.31 -12.21 20.70
N ASN A 259 -12.11 -13.28 21.47
CA ASN A 259 -13.06 -14.39 21.52
C ASN A 259 -14.39 -13.98 22.17
N GLU A 260 -14.40 -13.11 23.19
CA GLU A 260 -15.64 -12.60 23.79
C GLU A 260 -16.49 -11.79 22.79
N ILE A 261 -15.84 -10.97 21.95
CA ILE A 261 -16.50 -10.21 20.88
C ILE A 261 -17.18 -11.16 19.89
N GLU A 262 -16.50 -12.23 19.47
CA GLU A 262 -17.04 -13.20 18.51
C GLU A 262 -18.12 -14.11 19.13
N VAL A 263 -17.92 -14.63 20.35
CA VAL A 263 -18.88 -15.49 21.07
C VAL A 263 -20.19 -14.75 21.33
N SER A 264 -20.12 -13.47 21.73
CA SER A 264 -21.31 -12.61 21.91
C SER A 264 -22.14 -12.46 20.63
N ARG A 265 -21.52 -12.66 19.46
CA ARG A 265 -22.16 -12.62 18.14
C ARG A 265 -22.76 -13.97 17.72
N ILE A 266 -22.09 -15.09 18.03
CA ILE A 266 -22.52 -16.45 17.67
C ILE A 266 -23.67 -16.93 18.56
N VAL A 267 -23.57 -16.76 19.88
CA VAL A 267 -24.55 -17.27 20.87
C VAL A 267 -25.96 -16.69 20.67
N LYS A 268 -26.08 -15.50 20.05
CA LYS A 268 -27.37 -14.84 19.76
C LYS A 268 -27.81 -14.92 18.30
N ARG A 269 -27.15 -15.76 17.49
CA ARG A 269 -27.64 -16.16 16.15
C ARG A 269 -28.57 -17.37 16.23
N GLN A 270 -28.55 -18.11 17.34
CA GLN A 270 -29.30 -19.35 17.58
C GLN A 270 -30.53 -19.21 18.52
N GLN A 271 -30.88 -18.00 18.99
CA GLN A 271 -32.16 -17.83 19.70
C GLN A 271 -33.29 -17.79 18.65
N PRO A 272 -34.20 -18.78 18.61
CA PRO A 272 -35.38 -18.71 17.76
C PRO A 272 -36.25 -17.53 18.21
N LEU A 273 -36.93 -16.90 17.24
CA LEU A 273 -38.04 -15.98 17.51
C LEU A 273 -39.01 -16.71 18.43
N ALA A 274 -39.03 -16.34 19.72
CA ALA A 274 -40.07 -16.76 20.61
C ALA A 274 -41.35 -16.03 20.15
N ASN A 275 -42.21 -16.77 19.45
CA ASN A 275 -43.56 -16.33 19.11
C ASN A 275 -44.29 -15.92 20.40
N TYR A 276 -44.76 -14.68 20.44
CA TYR A 276 -45.95 -14.24 21.19
C TYR A 276 -46.68 -13.20 20.37
#